data_AF-A0AAU4R2Y7-F1
#
_entry.id   AF-A0AAU4R2Y7-F1
#
_cell.length_a   1.000
_cell.length_b   1.000
_cell.length_c   1.000
_cell.angle_alpha   90.00
_cell.angle_beta   90.00
_cell.angle_gamma   90.00
#
_symmetry.space_group_name_H-M   'P 1'
#
loop_
_entity.id
_entity.type
_entity.pdbx_description
1 polymer ?
#
loop_
_entity_poly.entity_id
_entity_poly.type
_entity_poly.pdbx_seq_one_letter_code
_entity_poly.pdbx_strand_id
1 'polypeptide(L)'
;MIALVAYAFPAVTAALERAAQTTRDDPAEADLVPLSSHELLRLLRVLILPPPRRDPDHLLWWSIWRRRHQHRARLCHRNWHTYADATPLSELSSGYLQLP
;
A
#
# COMPACT_ATOMS: atom_id res chain seq x y z
N MET A 1 10.91 5.63 5.89
CA MET A 1 9.71 6.46 6.09
C MET A 1 8.40 5.67 6.14
N ILE A 2 8.13 4.69 5.27
CA ILE A 2 6.86 3.92 5.26
C ILE A 2 6.76 2.92 6.44
N ALA A 3 7.89 2.38 6.90
CA ALA A 3 7.94 1.40 7.99
C ALA A 3 7.44 1.93 9.35
N LEU A 4 7.69 3.21 9.65
CA LEU A 4 7.23 3.85 10.90
C LEU A 4 5.71 3.99 10.93
N VAL A 5 5.10 4.29 9.78
CA VAL A 5 3.65 4.35 9.65
C VAL A 5 3.02 2.97 9.80
N ALA A 6 3.66 1.94 9.21
CA ALA A 6 3.21 0.55 9.34
C ALA A 6 3.25 0.04 10.79
N TYR A 7 4.21 0.49 11.60
CA TYR A 7 4.33 0.07 13.00
C TYR A 7 3.48 0.92 13.96
N ALA A 8 3.38 2.23 13.73
CA ALA A 8 2.58 3.13 14.57
C ALA A 8 1.07 2.86 14.43
N PHE A 9 0.62 2.41 13.26
CA PHE A 9 -0.79 2.13 12.99
C PHE A 9 -1.40 1.07 13.94
N PRO A 10 -0.89 -0.17 14.03
CA PRO A 10 -1.47 -1.20 14.91
C PRO A 10 -1.34 -0.86 16.40
N ALA A 11 -0.31 -0.10 16.80
CA ALA A 11 -0.16 0.35 18.18
C ALA A 11 -1.26 1.36 18.57
N VAL A 12 -1.62 2.26 17.65
CA VAL A 12 -2.70 3.24 17.84
C VAL A 12 -4.07 2.56 17.76
N THR A 13 -4.27 1.58 16.87
CA THR A 13 -5.53 0.82 16.82
C THR A 13 -5.74 0.03 18.10
N ALA A 14 -4.72 -0.68 18.59
CA ALA A 14 -4.81 -1.44 19.84
C ALA A 14 -5.04 -0.53 21.07
N ALA A 15 -4.47 0.68 21.07
CA ALA A 15 -4.71 1.65 22.14
C ALA A 15 -6.13 2.23 22.11
N LEU A 16 -6.65 2.53 20.92
CA LEU A 16 -8.03 3.00 20.72
C LEU A 16 -9.06 1.92 21.07
N GLU A 17 -8.81 0.67 20.68
CA GLU A 17 -9.66 -0.47 21.07
C GLU A 17 -9.71 -0.63 22.59
N ARG A 18 -8.56 -0.61 23.28
CA ARG A 18 -8.53 -0.69 24.76
C ARG A 18 -9.24 0.49 25.43
N ALA A 19 -9.07 1.70 24.91
CA ALA A 19 -9.74 2.89 25.43
C ALA A 19 -11.27 2.83 25.22
N ALA A 20 -11.71 2.35 24.05
CA ALA A 20 -13.13 2.17 23.74
C ALA A 20 -13.76 1.03 24.58
N GLN A 21 -13.03 -0.07 24.80
CA GLN A 21 -13.48 -1.19 25.63
C GLN A 21 -13.64 -0.80 27.11
N THR A 22 -12.85 0.15 27.59
CA THR A 22 -12.98 0.68 28.96
C THR A 22 -14.24 1.53 29.15
N THR A 23 -14.82 2.04 28.06
CA THR A 23 -16.02 2.90 28.08
C THR A 23 -17.30 2.13 27.70
N ARG A 24 -17.18 0.99 27.00
CA ARG A 24 -18.31 0.18 26.51
C ARG A 24 -18.56 -1.04 27.41
N ASP A 25 -19.19 -0.79 28.54
CA ASP A 25 -19.79 -1.82 29.39
C ASP A 25 -21.28 -2.04 29.01
N ASP A 26 -21.61 -1.86 27.72
CA ASP A 26 -22.98 -1.98 27.18
C ASP A 26 -23.06 -3.16 26.20
N PRO A 27 -23.84 -4.22 26.50
CA PRO A 27 -23.92 -5.43 25.70
C PRO A 27 -24.52 -5.23 24.30
N ALA A 28 -25.10 -4.07 23.99
CA ALA A 28 -25.65 -3.76 22.68
C ALA A 28 -24.59 -3.48 21.59
N GLU A 29 -23.34 -3.19 21.97
CA GLU A 29 -22.25 -2.85 21.04
C GLU A 29 -21.30 -4.02 20.71
N ALA A 30 -21.53 -5.19 21.33
CA ALA A 30 -20.73 -6.40 21.09
C ALA A 30 -20.92 -7.01 19.68
N ASP A 31 -21.88 -6.51 18.91
CA ASP A 31 -22.20 -6.98 17.55
C ASP A 31 -21.53 -6.14 16.45
N LEU A 32 -20.68 -5.18 16.82
CA LEU A 32 -19.92 -4.37 15.88
C LEU A 32 -18.65 -5.11 15.43
N VAL A 33 -18.59 -5.40 14.13
CA VAL A 33 -17.41 -5.98 13.49
C VAL A 33 -16.17 -5.14 13.86
N PRO A 34 -15.07 -5.77 14.33
CA PRO A 34 -13.85 -5.05 14.67
C PRO A 34 -13.39 -4.22 13.48
N LEU A 35 -13.20 -2.92 13.71
CA LEU A 35 -12.91 -1.94 12.66
C LEU A 35 -11.70 -2.39 11.85
N SER A 36 -11.91 -2.72 10.57
CA SER A 36 -10.82 -3.13 9.69
C SER A 36 -9.85 -1.96 9.49
N SER A 37 -8.57 -2.24 9.27
CA SER A 37 -7.57 -1.23 8.88
C SER A 37 -8.06 -0.33 7.74
N HIS A 38 -8.86 -0.87 6.82
CA HIS A 38 -9.45 -0.11 5.71
C HIS A 38 -10.50 0.90 6.17
N GLU A 39 -11.28 0.58 7.20
CA GLU A 39 -12.32 1.45 7.75
C GLU A 39 -11.71 2.57 8.56
N LEU A 40 -10.70 2.30 9.39
CA LEU A 40 -9.92 3.34 10.06
C LEU A 40 -9.26 4.29 9.06
N LEU A 41 -8.65 3.76 7.99
CA LEU A 41 -8.08 4.60 6.93
C LEU A 41 -9.14 5.42 6.18
N ARG A 42 -10.37 4.89 6.05
CA ARG A 42 -11.48 5.62 5.44
C ARG A 42 -11.97 6.74 6.36
N LEU A 43 -12.15 6.46 7.66
CA LEU A 43 -12.54 7.46 8.66
C LEU A 43 -11.49 8.56 8.79
N LEU A 44 -10.22 8.18 8.88
CA LEU A 44 -9.10 9.13 8.94
C LEU A 44 -9.07 10.03 7.71
N ARG A 45 -9.28 9.47 6.51
CA ARG A 45 -9.37 10.26 5.28
C ARG A 45 -10.56 11.19 5.28
N VAL A 46 -11.72 10.78 5.79
CA VAL A 46 -12.89 11.66 5.82
C VAL A 46 -12.70 12.80 6.83
N LEU A 47 -12.07 12.51 7.97
CA LEU A 47 -11.91 13.47 9.06
C LEU A 47 -10.72 14.40 8.91
N ILE A 48 -9.58 13.90 8.41
CA ILE A 48 -8.32 14.65 8.35
C ILE A 48 -8.09 15.28 6.97
N LEU A 49 -8.47 14.59 5.88
CA LEU A 49 -8.24 15.17 4.56
C LEU A 49 -9.31 16.23 4.31
N PRO A 50 -8.91 17.49 4.03
CA PRO A 50 -9.86 18.48 3.56
C PRO A 50 -10.56 17.93 2.31
N PRO A 51 -11.86 18.24 2.12
CA PRO A 51 -12.60 17.76 0.96
C PRO A 51 -11.79 18.07 -0.29
N PRO A 52 -11.54 17.06 -1.14
CA PRO A 52 -10.64 17.24 -2.28
C PRO A 52 -11.14 18.43 -3.06
N ARG A 53 -10.28 19.44 -3.23
CA ARG A 53 -10.57 20.56 -4.13
C ARG A 53 -10.79 19.92 -5.49
N ARG A 54 -12.06 19.79 -5.88
CA ARG A 54 -12.50 19.20 -7.14
C ARG A 54 -12.27 20.21 -8.24
N ASP A 55 -11.00 20.52 -8.47
CA ASP A 55 -10.57 21.18 -9.69
C ASP A 55 -10.50 20.11 -10.79
N PRO A 56 -11.38 20.13 -11.79
CA PRO A 56 -11.40 19.15 -12.87
C PRO A 56 -10.05 19.03 -13.57
N ASP A 57 -9.33 20.14 -13.73
CA ASP A 57 -8.04 20.17 -14.43
C ASP A 57 -6.95 19.48 -13.60
N HIS A 58 -6.95 19.69 -12.28
CA HIS A 58 -6.05 18.99 -11.37
C HIS A 58 -6.33 17.48 -11.33
N LEU A 59 -7.61 17.07 -11.37
CA LEU A 59 -8.00 15.66 -11.42
C LEU A 59 -7.58 14.99 -12.73
N LEU A 60 -7.77 15.68 -13.87
CA LEU A 60 -7.34 15.20 -15.18
C LEU A 60 -5.82 15.09 -15.25
N TRP A 61 -5.10 16.10 -14.76
CA TRP A 61 -3.64 16.09 -14.70
C TRP A 61 -3.12 14.93 -13.83
N TRP A 62 -3.69 14.75 -12.64
CA TRP A 62 -3.31 13.64 -11.75
C TRP A 62 -3.62 12.28 -12.35
N SER A 63 -4.74 12.14 -13.06
CA SER A 63 -5.10 10.92 -13.79
C SER A 63 -4.09 10.61 -14.88
N ILE A 64 -3.71 11.60 -15.71
CA ILE A 64 -2.72 11.45 -16.78
C ILE A 64 -1.36 11.05 -16.19
N TRP A 65 -0.91 11.75 -15.14
CA TRP A 65 0.35 11.44 -14.45
C TRP A 65 0.37 10.00 -13.92
N ARG A 66 -0.71 9.57 -13.24
CA ARG A 66 -0.82 8.21 -12.70
C ARG A 66 -0.76 7.15 -13.80
N ARG A 67 -1.49 7.36 -14.92
CA ARG A 67 -1.49 6.43 -16.05
C ARG A 67 -0.11 6.33 -16.69
N ARG A 68 0.59 7.44 -16.86
CA ARG A 68 1.99 7.44 -17.35
C ARG A 68 2.91 6.66 -16.42
N HIS A 69 2.77 6.85 -15.12
CA HIS A 69 3.60 6.13 -14.15
C HIS A 69 3.28 4.63 -14.13
N GLN A 70 2.00 4.24 -14.19
CA GLN A 70 1.59 2.84 -14.31
C GLN A 70 2.11 2.19 -15.59
N HIS A 71 2.07 2.90 -16.72
CA HIS A 71 2.67 2.43 -17.97
C HIS A 71 4.17 2.19 -17.81
N ARG A 72 4.89 3.11 -17.16
CA ARG A 72 6.33 2.94 -16.86
C ARG A 72 6.59 1.74 -15.95
N ALA A 73 5.80 1.54 -14.89
CA ALA A 73 5.95 0.38 -14.01
C ALA A 73 5.70 -0.93 -14.76
N ARG A 74 4.66 -0.99 -15.60
CA ARG A 74 4.38 -2.15 -16.47
C ARG A 74 5.52 -2.41 -17.46
N LEU A 75 6.08 -1.34 -18.03
CA LEU A 75 7.21 -1.46 -18.95
C LEU A 75 8.45 -2.01 -18.22
N CYS A 76 8.80 -1.48 -17.04
CA CYS A 76 9.91 -2.01 -16.25
C CYS A 76 9.68 -3.48 -15.87
N HIS A 77 8.47 -3.82 -15.44
CA HIS A 77 8.12 -5.20 -15.09
C HIS A 77 8.23 -6.14 -16.29
N ARG A 78 7.69 -5.74 -17.44
CA ARG A 78 7.82 -6.50 -18.69
C ARG A 78 9.28 -6.65 -19.10
N ASN A 79 10.06 -5.56 -19.06
CA ASN A 79 11.48 -5.59 -19.41
C ASN A 79 12.27 -6.51 -18.46
N TRP A 80 11.94 -6.53 -17.17
CA TRP A 80 12.54 -7.45 -16.22
C TRP A 80 12.19 -8.91 -16.53
N HIS A 81 10.92 -9.20 -16.84
CA HIS A 81 10.52 -10.53 -17.29
C HIS A 81 11.26 -10.95 -18.55
N THR A 82 11.32 -10.08 -19.57
CA THR A 82 12.07 -10.34 -20.80
C THR A 82 13.56 -10.55 -20.52
N TYR A 83 14.16 -9.80 -19.60
CA TYR A 83 15.55 -10.02 -19.18
C TYR A 83 15.72 -11.38 -18.50
N ALA A 84 14.83 -11.75 -17.57
CA ALA A 84 14.88 -13.03 -16.87
C ALA A 84 14.70 -14.22 -17.84
N ASP A 85 13.79 -14.11 -18.80
CA ASP A 85 13.55 -15.13 -19.83
C ASP A 85 14.69 -15.20 -20.85
N ALA A 86 15.30 -14.05 -21.19
CA ALA A 86 16.41 -13.96 -22.13
C ALA A 86 17.77 -14.24 -21.51
N THR A 87 17.90 -14.28 -20.18
CA THR A 87 19.11 -14.76 -19.49
C THR A 87 19.09 -16.27 -19.60
N PRO A 88 19.79 -16.87 -20.58
CA PRO A 88 19.76 -18.31 -20.70
C PRO A 88 20.66 -18.84 -19.58
N LEU A 89 20.17 -19.84 -18.83
CA LEU A 89 20.97 -20.56 -17.83
C LEU A 89 22.30 -21.13 -18.41
N SER A 90 22.52 -21.03 -19.72
CA SER A 90 23.79 -21.31 -20.40
C SER A 90 24.91 -20.29 -20.11
N GLU A 91 24.63 -19.00 -19.83
CA GLU A 91 25.69 -18.03 -19.50
C GLU A 91 26.22 -18.21 -18.07
N LEU A 92 25.34 -18.59 -17.14
CA LEU A 92 25.76 -18.95 -15.78
C LEU A 92 26.59 -20.24 -15.79
N SER A 93 26.28 -21.23 -16.64
CA SER A 93 27.08 -22.47 -16.74
C SER A 93 28.46 -22.26 -17.36
N SER A 94 28.66 -21.26 -18.24
CA SER A 94 29.94 -21.02 -18.91
C SER A 94 30.95 -20.27 -18.04
N GLY A 95 30.50 -19.47 -17.06
CA GLY A 95 31.36 -18.76 -16.12
C GLY A 95 31.89 -19.61 -14.96
N TYR A 96 31.22 -20.72 -14.62
CA TYR A 96 31.66 -21.63 -13.55
C TYR A 96 32.70 -22.67 -13.98
N LEU A 97 32.98 -22.82 -15.28
CA LEU A 97 33.93 -23.81 -15.81
C LEU A 97 35.36 -23.26 -16.04
N GLN A 98 35.63 -22.03 -15.59
CA GLN A 98 36.92 -21.37 -15.80
C GLN A 98 37.41 -20.69 -14.50
N LEU A 99 37.45 -21.47 -13.41
CA LEU A 99 38.26 -21.19 -12.24
C LEU A 99 39.32 -22.30 -12.13
N PRO A 100 40.63 -21.96 -12.10
CA PRO A 100 41.72 -22.93 -12.00
C PRO A 100 41.76 -23.66 -10.65
#